data_AF-A0A9D0CWY4-F1
#
_entry.id   AF-A0A9D0CWY4-F1
#
_cell.length_a   1.000
_cell.length_b   1.000
_cell.length_c   1.000
_cell.angle_alpha   90.00
_cell.angle_beta   90.00
_cell.angle_gamma   90.00
#
_symmetry.space_group_name_H-M   'P 1'
#
loop_
_entity.id
_entity.type
_entity.pdbx_description
1 polymer ?
#
loop_
_entity_poly.entity_id
_entity_poly.type
_entity_poly.pdbx_seq_one_letter_code
_entity_poly.pdbx_strand_id
1 'polypeptide(L)'
;ERIADYRNYRRYEIYKEVEGKSPIALSEYGTGSGGQLETPAYIIRSAAITSAFRFAEGSNHLRMVLVDEAFSKMDETRSREVINYLTESLGLQLTFIMPTSKCGPFMDLISNEFVFAKCPSEQPRGQLNTRVLVDRKCCNREKIKDLWANHRRTVHQQAELDFLALV
;
A
#
# COMPACT_ATOMS: atom_id res chain seq x y z
N GLU A 1 28.29 30.96 -8.38
CA GLU A 1 27.26 29.92 -8.58
C GLU A 1 26.17 29.87 -7.50
N ARG A 2 26.46 30.00 -6.19
CA ARG A 2 25.47 29.78 -5.11
C ARG A 2 24.26 30.73 -5.04
N ILE A 3 24.36 31.93 -5.62
CA ILE A 3 23.35 33.01 -5.56
C ILE A 3 22.42 33.00 -6.78
N ALA A 4 22.78 32.33 -7.88
CA ALA A 4 21.93 32.30 -9.07
C ALA A 4 20.83 31.22 -9.00
N ASP A 5 20.97 30.25 -8.11
CA ASP A 5 20.02 29.14 -7.97
C ASP A 5 18.83 29.56 -7.10
N TYR A 6 17.69 29.83 -7.75
CA TYR A 6 16.46 30.26 -7.11
C TYR A 6 15.93 29.24 -6.06
N ARG A 7 16.34 27.97 -6.15
CA ARG A 7 15.94 26.92 -5.19
C ARG A 7 16.49 27.15 -3.78
N ASN A 8 17.57 27.93 -3.66
CA ASN A 8 18.18 28.25 -2.36
C ASN A 8 17.43 29.32 -1.57
N TYR A 9 16.40 29.95 -2.16
CA TYR A 9 15.68 31.08 -1.56
C TYR A 9 14.39 30.69 -0.85
N ARG A 10 13.94 29.44 -0.99
CA ARG A 10 12.73 28.94 -0.32
C ARG A 10 13.03 27.61 0.35
N ARG A 11 12.65 27.52 1.63
CA ARG A 11 12.65 26.27 2.39
C ARG A 11 11.21 25.81 2.56
N TYR A 12 10.93 24.61 2.10
CA TYR A 12 9.64 23.96 2.27
C TYR A 12 9.75 22.91 3.38
N GLU A 13 8.69 22.74 4.15
CA GLU A 13 8.58 21.74 5.22
C GLU A 13 7.21 21.08 5.15
N ILE A 14 7.12 19.82 5.58
CA ILE A 14 5.85 19.10 5.66
C ILE A 14 5.45 19.02 7.13
N TYR A 15 4.24 19.43 7.46
CA TYR A 15 3.71 19.36 8.82
C TYR A 15 2.63 18.28 8.91
N LYS A 16 2.74 17.45 9.94
CA LYS A 16 1.68 16.53 10.35
C LYS A 16 0.79 17.23 11.36
N GLU A 17 -0.47 17.43 11.00
CA GLU A 17 -1.49 17.91 11.92
C GLU A 17 -2.04 16.74 12.75
N VAL A 18 -2.15 16.96 14.06
CA VAL A 18 -2.72 15.99 15.00
C VAL A 18 -3.75 16.72 15.83
N GLU A 19 -4.97 16.18 15.90
CA GLU A 19 -6.06 16.79 16.64
C GLU A 19 -5.66 17.04 18.10
N GLY A 20 -5.83 18.28 18.56
CA GLY A 20 -5.47 18.70 19.92
C GLY A 20 -3.98 18.79 20.24
N LYS A 21 -3.08 18.70 19.24
CA LYS A 21 -1.63 18.86 19.43
C LYS A 21 -1.04 19.84 18.43
N SER A 22 0.11 20.42 18.78
CA SER A 22 0.88 21.26 17.84
C SER A 22 1.30 20.45 16.61
N PRO A 23 1.29 21.05 15.41
CA PRO A 23 1.78 20.41 14.20
C PRO A 23 3.23 19.97 14.37
N ILE A 24 3.55 18.78 13.86
CA ILE A 24 4.89 18.19 13.98
C ILE A 24 5.59 18.31 12.61
N ALA A 25 6.76 18.94 12.58
CA ALA A 25 7.58 19.03 11.38
C ALA A 25 8.13 17.65 11.01
N LEU A 26 8.03 17.29 9.74
CA LEU A 26 8.50 15.99 9.26
C LEU A 26 10.02 15.86 9.34
N SER A 27 10.75 16.97 9.21
CA SER A 27 12.20 17.05 9.43
C SER A 27 12.66 16.62 10.83
N GLU A 28 11.79 16.73 11.83
CA GLU A 28 12.09 16.41 13.24
C GLU A 28 11.56 15.03 13.63
N TYR A 29 10.85 14.35 12.73
CA TYR A 29 10.09 13.13 12.98
C TYR A 29 10.96 11.85 13.14
N GLY A 30 12.29 11.98 13.21
CA GLY A 30 13.29 10.91 13.12
C GLY A 30 13.28 9.84 14.23
N THR A 31 12.40 9.95 15.23
CA THR A 31 12.31 9.01 16.36
C THR A 31 11.02 8.17 16.37
N GLY A 32 10.17 8.28 15.33
CA GLY A 32 8.94 7.50 15.22
C GLY A 32 9.18 6.00 14.98
N SER A 33 8.25 5.15 15.43
CA SER A 33 8.26 3.71 15.09
C SER A 33 8.22 3.51 13.57
N GLY A 34 8.75 2.40 13.07
CA GLY A 34 8.92 2.16 11.62
C GLY A 34 7.67 2.44 10.78
N GLY A 35 6.47 2.16 11.30
CA GLY A 35 5.21 2.47 10.62
C GLY A 35 4.81 3.94 10.60
N GLN A 36 5.26 4.77 11.56
CA GLN A 36 5.02 6.21 11.52
C GLN A 36 5.87 6.92 10.47
N LEU A 37 7.05 6.39 10.15
CA LEU A 37 7.94 6.94 9.13
C LEU A 37 7.52 6.52 7.71
N GLU A 38 6.78 5.42 7.55
CA GLU A 38 6.38 4.95 6.21
C GLU A 38 5.30 5.80 5.55
N THR A 39 4.23 6.19 6.25
CA THR A 39 3.13 6.97 5.64
C THR A 39 3.62 8.27 5.00
N PRO A 40 4.43 9.10 5.69
CA PRO A 40 4.98 10.31 5.08
C PRO A 40 5.94 10.01 3.93
N ALA A 41 6.68 8.90 3.99
CA ALA A 41 7.56 8.49 2.90
C ALA A 41 6.77 8.19 1.63
N TYR A 42 5.59 7.57 1.72
CA TYR A 42 4.73 7.36 0.55
C TYR A 42 4.20 8.67 -0.03
N ILE A 43 3.86 9.65 0.81
CA ILE A 43 3.44 10.99 0.34
C ILE A 43 4.58 11.66 -0.44
N ILE A 44 5.79 11.69 0.14
CA ILE A 44 6.94 12.31 -0.52
C ILE A 44 7.29 11.59 -1.83
N ARG A 45 7.31 10.25 -1.82
CA ARG A 45 7.56 9.45 -3.02
C ARG A 45 6.52 9.73 -4.09
N SER A 46 5.24 9.80 -3.72
CA SER A 46 4.15 10.08 -4.65
C SER A 46 4.26 11.46 -5.28
N ALA A 47 4.68 12.49 -4.53
CA ALA A 47 4.90 13.84 -5.04
C ALA A 47 6.06 13.86 -6.06
N ALA A 48 7.16 13.17 -5.75
CA ALA A 48 8.28 13.01 -6.66
C ALA A 48 7.87 12.28 -7.95
N ILE A 49 7.10 11.20 -7.83
CA ILE A 49 6.57 10.41 -8.95
C ILE A 49 5.62 11.25 -9.81
N THR A 50 4.70 11.99 -9.20
CA THR A 50 3.71 12.84 -9.89
C THR A 50 4.39 13.97 -10.65
N SER A 51 5.44 14.56 -10.06
CA SER A 51 6.30 15.55 -10.72
C SER A 51 7.05 14.95 -11.91
N ALA A 52 7.67 13.77 -11.72
CA ALA A 52 8.41 13.06 -12.77
C ALA A 52 7.54 12.67 -13.96
N PHE A 53 6.29 12.24 -13.71
CA PHE A 53 5.32 11.92 -14.75
C PHE A 53 4.69 13.15 -15.43
N ARG A 54 5.09 14.38 -15.04
CA ARG A 54 4.60 15.65 -15.58
C ARG A 54 3.09 15.62 -15.78
N PHE A 55 2.36 15.32 -14.70
CA PHE A 55 0.90 15.12 -14.74
C PHE A 55 0.11 16.24 -15.43
N ALA A 56 0.67 17.46 -15.45
CA ALA A 56 0.11 18.64 -16.08
C ALA A 56 0.33 18.73 -17.61
N GLU A 57 1.18 17.87 -18.19
CA GLU A 57 1.56 17.92 -19.61
C GLU A 57 1.06 16.69 -20.35
N GLY A 58 -0.05 16.78 -21.07
CA GLY A 58 -0.55 15.72 -21.96
C GLY A 58 -1.43 14.65 -21.28
N SER A 59 -2.22 13.95 -22.10
CA SER A 59 -3.31 13.05 -21.64
C SER A 59 -2.95 11.57 -21.59
N ASN A 60 -1.87 11.13 -22.24
CA ASN A 60 -1.52 9.71 -22.40
C ASN A 60 -0.14 9.39 -21.85
N HIS A 61 -0.07 9.08 -20.55
CA HIS A 61 1.15 8.64 -19.89
C HIS A 61 0.89 7.39 -19.05
N LEU A 62 1.82 6.43 -19.10
CA LEU A 62 1.78 5.27 -18.21
C LEU A 62 2.15 5.71 -16.79
N ARG A 63 1.15 5.81 -15.92
CA ARG A 63 1.26 6.31 -14.54
C ARG A 63 1.33 5.14 -13.56
N MET A 64 2.37 4.31 -13.67
CA MET A 64 2.50 3.08 -12.90
C MET A 64 3.52 3.22 -11.76
N VAL A 65 3.20 2.64 -10.60
CA VAL A 65 4.11 2.52 -9.46
C VAL A 65 4.23 1.06 -9.04
N LEU A 66 5.46 0.58 -8.92
CA LEU A 66 5.79 -0.73 -8.37
C LEU A 66 6.37 -0.57 -6.97
N VAL A 67 5.78 -1.24 -5.98
CA VAL A 67 6.22 -1.19 -4.59
C VAL A 67 6.58 -2.59 -4.10
N ASP A 68 7.87 -2.81 -3.82
CA ASP A 68 8.33 -4.05 -3.18
C ASP A 68 8.21 -3.95 -1.65
N GLU A 69 8.01 -5.10 -1.01
CA GLU A 69 7.76 -5.22 0.45
C GLU A 69 6.74 -4.22 0.99
N ALA A 70 5.68 -4.01 0.22
CA ALA A 70 4.73 -2.94 0.46
C ALA A 70 4.01 -3.11 1.80
N PHE A 71 3.79 -1.99 2.49
CA PHE A 71 2.95 -1.91 3.69
C PHE A 71 3.40 -2.82 4.85
N SER A 72 4.64 -3.32 4.82
CA SER A 72 5.11 -4.34 5.75
C SER A 72 5.26 -3.84 7.19
N LYS A 73 5.44 -2.52 7.39
CA LYS A 73 5.64 -1.86 8.68
C LYS A 73 4.45 -0.98 9.10
N MET A 74 3.40 -0.88 8.30
CA MET A 74 2.17 -0.13 8.61
C MET A 74 1.05 -1.06 9.07
N ASP A 75 0.11 -0.53 9.85
CA ASP A 75 -1.16 -1.22 10.08
C ASP A 75 -2.05 -1.18 8.84
N GLU A 76 -3.06 -2.04 8.85
CA GLU A 76 -4.04 -2.19 7.77
C GLU A 76 -4.69 -0.86 7.39
N THR A 77 -5.23 -0.11 8.35
CA THR A 77 -5.96 1.14 8.10
C THR A 77 -5.08 2.15 7.37
N ARG A 78 -3.86 2.41 7.89
CA ARG A 78 -2.92 3.33 7.23
C ARG A 78 -2.52 2.87 5.83
N SER A 79 -2.35 1.57 5.65
CA SER A 79 -1.97 0.99 4.36
C SER A 79 -3.08 1.17 3.32
N ARG A 80 -4.34 0.98 3.72
CA ARG A 80 -5.51 1.22 2.86
C ARG A 80 -5.61 2.68 2.44
N GLU A 81 -5.42 3.62 3.36
CA GLU A 81 -5.43 5.06 3.04
C GLU A 81 -4.35 5.44 2.04
N VAL A 82 -3.14 4.88 2.18
CA VAL A 82 -2.05 5.11 1.22
C VAL A 82 -2.39 4.53 -0.16
N ILE A 83 -2.97 3.32 -0.22
CA ILE A 83 -3.40 2.72 -1.49
C ILE A 83 -4.45 3.58 -2.18
N ASN A 84 -5.47 4.02 -1.43
CA ASN A 84 -6.54 4.88 -1.96
C ASN A 84 -5.98 6.22 -2.43
N TYR A 85 -5.08 6.84 -1.67
CA TYR A 85 -4.42 8.07 -2.08
C TYR A 85 -3.64 7.90 -3.40
N LEU A 86 -2.83 6.85 -3.52
CA LEU A 86 -2.06 6.60 -4.74
C LEU A 86 -2.95 6.29 -5.95
N THR A 87 -4.03 5.53 -5.75
CA THR A 87 -4.87 5.03 -6.85
C THR A 87 -6.05 5.94 -7.19
N GLU A 88 -6.80 6.42 -6.20
CA GLU A 88 -8.01 7.23 -6.39
C GLU A 88 -7.69 8.73 -6.45
N SER A 89 -6.84 9.25 -5.55
CA SER A 89 -6.50 10.69 -5.55
C SER A 89 -5.51 11.04 -6.66
N LEU A 90 -4.47 10.23 -6.83
CA LEU A 90 -3.43 10.48 -7.84
C LEU A 90 -3.66 9.74 -9.16
N GLY A 91 -4.60 8.80 -9.25
CA GLY A 91 -4.85 8.07 -10.51
C GLY A 91 -3.68 7.19 -10.95
N LEU A 92 -2.83 6.72 -10.03
CA LEU A 92 -1.70 5.84 -10.35
C LEU A 92 -2.17 4.38 -10.46
N GLN A 93 -1.64 3.66 -11.44
CA GLN A 93 -1.73 2.20 -11.48
C GLN A 93 -0.71 1.61 -10.51
N LEU A 94 -1.19 1.12 -9.37
CA LEU A 94 -0.34 0.55 -8.33
C LEU A 94 -0.18 -0.97 -8.51
N THR A 95 1.07 -1.44 -8.51
CA THR A 95 1.41 -2.86 -8.35
C THR A 95 2.27 -2.98 -7.10
N PHE A 96 1.86 -3.83 -6.15
CA PHE A 96 2.62 -4.02 -4.93
C PHE A 96 2.89 -5.50 -4.67
N ILE A 97 4.05 -5.78 -4.10
CA ILE A 97 4.52 -7.12 -3.77
C ILE A 97 4.47 -7.28 -2.25
N MET A 98 3.85 -8.37 -1.80
CA MET A 98 3.79 -8.73 -0.39
C MET A 98 3.67 -10.25 -0.21
N PRO A 99 4.06 -10.79 0.96
CA PRO A 99 3.82 -12.18 1.30
C PRO A 99 2.32 -12.51 1.34
N THR A 100 1.95 -13.73 0.95
CA THR A 100 0.55 -14.20 0.94
C THR A 100 -0.12 -14.10 2.31
N SER A 101 0.63 -14.21 3.42
CA SER A 101 0.10 -14.07 4.77
C SER A 101 -0.40 -12.65 5.10
N LYS A 102 -0.02 -11.65 4.31
CA LYS A 102 -0.38 -10.23 4.53
C LYS A 102 -1.36 -9.68 3.48
N CYS A 103 -1.75 -10.44 2.46
CA CYS A 103 -2.58 -9.90 1.37
C CYS A 103 -4.08 -9.80 1.68
N GLY A 104 -4.59 -10.66 2.58
CA GLY A 104 -6.02 -10.78 2.88
C GLY A 104 -6.76 -9.45 3.08
N PRO A 105 -6.24 -8.52 3.91
CA PRO A 105 -6.88 -7.22 4.16
C PRO A 105 -7.04 -6.28 2.96
N PHE A 106 -6.34 -6.55 1.86
CA PHE A 106 -6.33 -5.69 0.68
C PHE A 106 -7.09 -6.30 -0.52
N MET A 107 -7.70 -7.47 -0.34
CA MET A 107 -8.35 -8.23 -1.42
C MET A 107 -9.52 -7.49 -2.06
N ASP A 108 -10.19 -6.61 -1.32
CA ASP A 108 -11.28 -5.75 -1.81
C ASP A 108 -10.77 -4.51 -2.57
N LEU A 109 -9.50 -4.15 -2.42
CA LEU A 109 -8.87 -3.01 -3.11
C LEU A 109 -8.19 -3.39 -4.42
N ILE A 110 -7.76 -4.64 -4.58
CA ILE A 110 -7.05 -5.10 -5.78
C ILE A 110 -8.02 -5.55 -6.89
N SER A 111 -7.58 -5.43 -8.14
CA SER A 111 -8.31 -5.96 -9.31
C SER A 111 -7.72 -7.28 -9.81
N ASN A 112 -6.44 -7.51 -9.54
CA ASN A 112 -5.72 -8.71 -9.98
C ASN A 112 -4.78 -9.16 -8.85
N GLU A 113 -4.69 -10.47 -8.64
CA GLU A 113 -3.73 -11.11 -7.74
C GLU A 113 -2.89 -12.10 -8.55
N PHE A 114 -1.58 -12.12 -8.26
CA PHE A 114 -0.64 -13.10 -8.79
C PHE A 114 0.08 -13.76 -7.63
N VAL A 115 -0.12 -15.07 -7.45
CA VAL A 115 0.52 -15.86 -6.40
C VAL A 115 1.62 -16.70 -7.01
N PHE A 116 2.85 -16.49 -6.55
CA PHE A 116 4.02 -17.22 -7.00
C PHE A 116 4.40 -18.26 -5.94
N ALA A 117 4.40 -19.54 -6.31
CA ALA A 117 4.81 -20.63 -5.43
C ALA A 117 6.00 -21.37 -6.04
N LYS A 118 7.15 -21.35 -5.34
CA LYS A 118 8.33 -22.12 -5.74
C LYS A 118 8.26 -23.51 -5.14
N CYS A 119 8.25 -24.54 -5.99
CA CYS A 119 8.19 -25.93 -5.57
C CYS A 119 9.39 -26.71 -6.14
N PRO A 120 9.83 -27.79 -5.48
CA PRO A 120 10.76 -28.74 -6.09
C PRO A 120 10.21 -29.27 -7.41
N SER A 121 11.10 -29.55 -8.36
CA SER A 121 10.79 -30.15 -9.64
C SER A 121 11.39 -31.56 -9.68
N GLU A 122 10.59 -32.55 -10.06
CA GLU A 122 11.05 -33.94 -10.21
C GLU A 122 12.09 -34.08 -11.33
N GLN A 123 11.95 -33.28 -12.39
CA GLN A 123 12.93 -33.20 -13.47
C GLN A 123 13.64 -31.84 -13.45
N PRO A 124 14.98 -31.81 -13.49
CA PRO A 124 15.72 -30.55 -13.55
C PRO A 124 15.50 -29.88 -14.91
N ARG A 125 15.26 -28.57 -14.89
CA ARG A 125 15.15 -27.75 -16.11
C ARG A 125 16.41 -26.92 -16.26
N GLY A 126 17.38 -27.44 -17.02
CA GLY A 126 18.74 -26.90 -17.05
C GLY A 126 19.42 -27.12 -15.71
N GLN A 127 19.87 -26.05 -15.05
CA GLN A 127 20.50 -26.10 -13.73
C GLN A 127 19.51 -25.95 -12.56
N LEU A 128 18.22 -25.78 -12.84
CA LEU A 128 17.20 -25.53 -11.81
C LEU A 128 16.48 -26.82 -11.39
N ASN A 129 16.52 -27.13 -10.09
CA ASN A 129 15.77 -28.21 -9.46
C ASN A 129 14.40 -27.77 -8.93
N THR A 130 13.94 -26.57 -9.32
CA THR A 130 12.71 -25.97 -8.81
C THR A 130 11.88 -25.41 -9.96
N ARG A 131 10.56 -25.51 -9.84
CA ARG A 131 9.58 -24.86 -10.71
C ARG A 131 8.86 -23.76 -9.94
N VAL A 132 8.47 -22.70 -10.64
CA VAL A 132 7.59 -21.66 -10.09
C VAL A 132 6.22 -21.84 -10.71
N LEU A 133 5.24 -22.09 -9.85
CA LEU A 133 3.83 -22.07 -10.23
C LEU A 133 3.31 -20.64 -10.05
N VAL A 134 2.52 -20.19 -11.02
CA VAL A 134 1.89 -18.87 -10.99
C VAL A 134 0.39 -19.10 -11.03
N ASP A 135 -0.29 -18.71 -9.97
CA ASP A 135 -1.74 -18.62 -9.94
C ASP A 135 -2.15 -17.16 -10.18
N ARG A 136 -3.13 -16.95 -11.08
CA ARG A 136 -3.61 -15.63 -11.45
C ARG A 136 -5.10 -15.56 -11.17
N LYS A 137 -5.50 -14.53 -10.42
CA LYS A 137 -6.90 -14.26 -10.11
C LYS A 137 -7.29 -12.87 -10.56
N CYS A 138 -8.49 -12.76 -11.12
CA CYS A 138 -9.16 -11.48 -11.33
C CYS A 138 -10.19 -11.29 -10.21
N CYS A 139 -10.03 -10.23 -9.43
CA CYS A 139 -10.82 -9.98 -8.24
C CYS A 139 -12.07 -9.17 -8.61
N ASN A 140 -13.25 -9.70 -8.29
CA ASN A 140 -14.49 -8.93 -8.34
C ASN A 140 -14.65 -8.16 -7.03
N ARG A 141 -14.23 -6.89 -7.04
CA ARG A 141 -14.18 -6.03 -5.84
C ARG A 141 -15.52 -5.94 -5.11
N GLU A 142 -16.62 -5.76 -5.84
CA GLU A 142 -17.97 -5.69 -5.26
C GLU A 142 -18.34 -6.98 -4.51
N LYS A 143 -18.20 -8.13 -5.18
CA LYS A 143 -18.51 -9.42 -4.54
C LYS A 143 -17.60 -9.74 -3.35
N ILE A 144 -16.33 -9.35 -3.44
CA ILE A 144 -15.37 -9.52 -2.35
C ILE A 144 -15.79 -8.65 -1.17
N LYS A 145 -16.14 -7.37 -1.40
CA LYS A 145 -16.62 -6.45 -0.38
C LYS A 145 -17.88 -6.97 0.31
N ASP A 146 -18.84 -7.49 -0.45
CA ASP A 146 -20.06 -8.11 0.09
C ASP A 146 -19.74 -9.34 0.94
N LEU A 147 -18.83 -10.21 0.46
CA LEU A 147 -18.39 -11.39 1.19
C LEU A 147 -17.74 -11.02 2.54
N TRP A 148 -16.87 -10.01 2.55
CA TRP A 148 -16.23 -9.51 3.77
C TRP A 148 -17.23 -8.83 4.72
N ALA A 149 -18.23 -8.13 4.19
CA ALA A 149 -19.29 -7.55 5.01
C ALA A 149 -20.14 -8.63 5.69
N ASN A 150 -20.49 -9.70 4.96
CA ASN A 150 -21.21 -10.84 5.52
C ASN A 150 -20.38 -11.58 6.56
N HIS A 151 -19.11 -11.85 6.27
CA HIS A 151 -18.21 -12.51 7.22
C HIS A 151 -18.09 -11.73 8.53
N ARG A 152 -17.91 -10.40 8.47
CA ARG A 152 -17.88 -9.56 9.68
C ARG A 152 -19.15 -9.67 10.50
N ARG A 153 -20.32 -9.66 9.88
CA ARG A 153 -21.60 -9.85 10.58
C ARG A 153 -21.66 -11.20 11.30
N THR A 154 -21.28 -12.28 10.62
CA THR A 154 -21.25 -13.62 11.20
C THR A 154 -20.28 -13.72 12.37
N VAL A 155 -19.08 -13.15 12.25
CA VAL A 155 -18.09 -13.12 13.35
C VAL A 155 -18.61 -12.33 14.54
N HIS A 156 -19.28 -11.18 14.31
CA HIS A 156 -19.91 -10.41 15.38
C HIS A 156 -21.01 -11.19 16.09
N GLN A 157 -21.90 -11.85 15.34
CA GLN A 157 -22.97 -12.68 15.91
C GLN A 157 -22.39 -13.84 16.73
N GLN A 158 -21.36 -14.52 16.21
CA GLN A 158 -20.71 -15.61 16.93
C GLN A 158 -20.07 -15.09 18.23
N ALA A 159 -19.35 -13.97 18.17
CA ALA A 159 -18.73 -13.37 19.34
C ALA A 159 -19.76 -12.94 20.40
N GLU A 160 -20.93 -12.46 19.98
CA GLU A 160 -22.03 -12.12 20.88
C GLU A 160 -22.61 -13.37 21.55
N LEU A 161 -22.84 -14.45 20.79
CA LEU A 161 -23.30 -15.73 21.34
C LEU A 161 -22.29 -16.32 22.33
N ASP A 162 -20.99 -16.30 21.99
CA ASP A 162 -19.92 -16.81 22.84
C ASP A 162 -19.80 -15.98 24.13
N PHE A 163 -19.98 -14.65 24.05
CA PHE A 163 -20.01 -13.77 25.21
C PHE A 163 -21.19 -14.08 26.12
N LEU A 164 -22.39 -14.25 25.55
CA LEU A 164 -23.59 -14.62 26.30
C LEU A 164 -23.49 -16.01 26.93
N ALA A 165 -22.73 -16.93 26.35
CA ALA A 165 -22.50 -18.27 26.91
C ALA A 165 -21.50 -18.28 28.09
N LEU A 166 -20.70 -17.22 28.25
CA LEU A 166 -19.74 -17.05 29.35
C LEU A 166 -20.31 -16.32 30.57
N VAL A 167 -21.48 -15.69 30.44
CA VAL A 167 -22.21 -14.96 31.50
C VAL A 167 -23.30 -15.84 32.07
#